data_AF-A0A965U691-F1
#
_entry.id   AF-A0A965U691-F1
#
_cell.length_a   1.000
_cell.length_b   1.000
_cell.length_c   1.000
_cell.angle_alpha   90.00
_cell.angle_beta   90.00
_cell.angle_gamma   90.00
#
_symmetry.space_group_name_H-M   'P 1'
#
loop_
_entity.id
_entity.type
_entity.pdbx_description
1 polymer ?
#
loop_
_entity_poly.entity_id
_entity_poly.type
_entity_poly.pdbx_seq_one_letter_code
_entity_poly.pdbx_strand_id
1 'polypeptide(L)' 'MPAECKNWRFVWHSSLISVCPARFSQLLEQVYQMLPVLKERSKQLARTMSGGEQQMLAVGRALMADPKMIIFDEP' A
#
# COMPACT_ATOMS: atom_id res chain seq x y z
N MET A 1 -6.36 6.39 -18.80
CA MET A 1 -6.45 5.44 -17.67
C MET A 1 -5.86 4.11 -18.11
N PRO A 2 -4.70 3.67 -17.61
CA PRO A 2 -4.14 2.37 -17.99
C PRO A 2 -4.83 1.22 -17.24
N ALA A 3 -4.97 0.09 -17.92
CA ALA A 3 -5.98 -0.95 -17.73
C ALA A 3 -5.75 -1.96 -16.57
N GLU A 4 -4.91 -1.66 -15.56
CA GLU A 4 -4.54 -2.62 -14.50
C GLU A 4 -5.24 -2.39 -13.14
N CYS A 5 -6.33 -1.60 -13.12
CA CYS A 5 -7.02 -1.19 -11.90
C CYS A 5 -7.92 -2.27 -11.26
N LYS A 6 -8.08 -3.45 -11.88
CA LYS A 6 -9.11 -4.43 -11.48
C LYS A 6 -8.78 -5.28 -10.23
N ASN A 7 -7.52 -5.39 -9.84
CA ASN A 7 -7.12 -6.25 -8.70
C ASN A 7 -6.89 -5.50 -7.37
N TRP A 8 -6.97 -4.16 -7.40
CA TRP A 8 -6.71 -3.30 -6.25
C TRP A 8 -7.93 -3.13 -5.34
N ARG A 9 -9.12 -3.53 -5.82
CA ARG A 9 -10.40 -3.33 -5.12
C ARG A 9 -10.54 -4.17 -3.85
N PHE A 10 -9.81 -5.29 -3.72
CA PHE A 10 -9.83 -6.14 -2.52
C PHE A 10 -8.77 -5.79 -1.47
N VAL A 11 -7.66 -5.14 -1.85
CA VAL A 11 -6.55 -4.79 -0.93
C VAL A 11 -6.84 -3.48 -0.18
N TRP A 12 -7.67 -2.60 -0.76
CA TRP A 12 -7.83 -1.20 -0.34
C TRP A 12 -9.27 -0.83 0.04
N HIS A 13 -10.12 -1.81 0.35
CA HIS A 13 -11.51 -1.57 0.75
C HIS A 13 -11.61 -1.26 2.26
N SER A 14 -10.95 -0.19 2.72
CA SER A 14 -11.29 0.44 3.99
C SER A 14 -12.06 1.71 3.68
N SER A 15 -13.32 1.77 4.12
CA SER A 15 -14.31 2.81 3.80
C SER A 15 -13.99 4.21 4.36
N LEU A 16 -12.74 4.45 4.79
CA LEU A 16 -12.28 5.64 5.49
C LEU A 16 -11.30 6.51 4.69
N ILE A 17 -10.83 6.07 3.51
CA ILE A 17 -9.79 6.77 2.75
C ILE A 17 -10.40 7.41 1.50
N SER A 18 -10.79 8.68 1.62
CA SER A 18 -11.17 9.52 0.47
C SER A 18 -9.92 10.20 -0.11
N VAL A 19 -9.14 9.46 -0.89
CA VAL A 19 -7.95 10.01 -1.58
C VAL A 19 -8.33 10.33 -3.03
N CYS A 20 -8.09 11.58 -3.45
CA CYS A 20 -8.25 11.99 -4.84
C CYS A 20 -7.36 11.14 -5.77
N PRO A 21 -7.84 10.70 -6.95
CA PRO A 21 -7.09 9.81 -7.83
C PRO A 21 -5.74 10.38 -8.31
N ALA A 22 -5.60 11.71 -8.43
CA ALA A 22 -4.32 12.35 -8.75
C ALA A 22 -3.28 12.26 -7.62
N ARG A 23 -3.73 12.28 -6.36
CA ARG A 23 -2.88 12.18 -5.17
C ARG A 23 -2.46 10.73 -4.93
N PHE A 24 -3.32 9.78 -5.29
CA PHE A 24 -3.07 8.36 -5.12
C PHE A 24 -1.80 7.89 -5.85
N SER A 25 -1.58 8.31 -7.11
CA SER A 25 -0.37 7.93 -7.85
C SER A 25 0.91 8.48 -7.23
N GLN A 26 0.86 9.70 -6.68
CA GLN A 26 2.00 10.33 -6.02
C GLN A 26 2.37 9.61 -4.72
N LEU A 27 1.37 9.30 -3.88
CA LEU A 27 1.56 8.53 -2.65
C LEU A 27 2.08 7.13 -2.96
N LEU A 28 1.57 6.50 -4.02
CA LEU A 28 2.00 5.17 -4.42
C LEU A 28 3.45 5.12 -4.85
N GLU A 29 3.90 6.13 -5.60
CA GLU A 29 5.31 6.28 -5.97
C GLU A 29 6.20 6.52 -4.74
N GLN A 30 5.77 7.38 -3.80
CA GLN A 30 6.49 7.61 -2.54
C GLN A 30 6.62 6.33 -1.70
N VAL A 31 5.55 5.56 -1.55
CA VAL A 31 5.58 4.29 -0.80
C VAL A 31 6.51 3.30 -1.47
N TYR A 32 6.54 3.22 -2.80
CA TYR A 32 7.48 2.35 -3.51
C TYR A 32 8.94 2.80 -3.43
N GLN A 33 9.20 4.10 -3.25
CA GLN A 33 10.54 4.60 -2.96
C GLN A 33 10.98 4.23 -1.54
N MET A 34 10.08 4.27 -0.56
CA MET A 34 10.38 3.91 0.83
C MET A 34 10.47 2.39 1.04
N LEU A 35 9.61 1.62 0.37
CA LEU A 35 9.47 0.16 0.51
C LEU A 35 9.65 -0.52 -0.86
N PRO A 36 10.89 -0.56 -1.41
CA PRO A 36 11.14 -1.10 -2.75
C PRO A 36 10.76 -2.57 -2.89
N VAL A 37 10.83 -3.34 -1.80
CA VAL A 37 10.41 -4.76 -1.74
C VAL A 37 8.94 -4.92 -2.14
N LEU A 38 8.07 -3.96 -1.78
CA LEU A 38 6.65 -3.99 -2.17
C LEU A 38 6.46 -3.72 -3.67
N LYS A 39 7.37 -2.97 -4.31
CA LYS A 39 7.33 -2.72 -5.75
C LYS A 39 7.68 -3.97 -6.52
N GLU A 40 8.75 -4.65 -6.12
CA GLU A 40 9.19 -5.92 -6.71
C GLU A 40 8.11 -7.00 -6.61
N ARG A 41 7.38 -7.02 -5.49
CA ARG A 41 6.34 -8.02 -5.19
C ARG A 41 4.91 -7.52 -5.40
N SER A 42 4.73 -6.41 -6.11
CA SER A 42 3.42 -5.80 -6.37
C SER A 42 2.43 -6.72 -7.09
N LYS A 43 2.95 -7.70 -7.87
CA LYS A 43 2.15 -8.71 -8.59
C LYS A 43 1.86 -9.95 -7.75
N GLN A 44 2.52 -10.14 -6.62
CA GLN A 44 2.35 -11.29 -5.74
C GLN A 44 1.14 -11.08 -4.82
N LEU A 45 0.40 -12.16 -4.55
CA LEU A 45 -0.72 -12.11 -3.62
C LEU A 45 -0.23 -11.98 -2.17
N ALA A 46 -0.80 -11.04 -1.43
CA ALA A 46 -0.46 -10.77 -0.02
C ALA A 46 -0.49 -12.03 0.88
N ARG A 47 -1.40 -12.98 0.59
CA ARG A 47 -1.55 -14.23 1.34
C ARG A 47 -0.37 -15.19 1.21
N THR A 48 0.53 -14.97 0.24
CA THR A 48 1.72 -15.79 -0.01
C THR A 48 3.02 -15.16 0.49
N MET A 49 2.94 -13.97 1.08
CA MET A 49 4.09 -13.24 1.62
C MET A 49 4.46 -13.74 3.02
N SER A 50 5.74 -13.61 3.40
CA SER A 50 6.18 -13.93 4.76
C SER A 50 5.55 -13.00 5.80
N GLY A 51 5.55 -13.36 7.09
CA GLY A 51 4.93 -12.53 8.13
C GLY A 51 5.47 -11.08 8.16
N GLY A 52 6.79 -10.91 8.07
CA GLY A 52 7.42 -9.59 8.02
C GLY A 52 7.09 -8.80 6.74
N GLU A 53 6.88 -9.49 5.63
CA GLU A 53 6.43 -8.85 4.38
C GLU A 53 4.96 -8.42 4.44
N GLN A 54 4.11 -9.19 5.11
CA GLN A 54 2.72 -8.80 5.37
C GLN A 54 2.66 -7.58 6.31
N GLN A 55 3.54 -7.51 7.31
CA GLN A 55 3.69 -6.30 8.14
C GLN A 55 4.14 -5.10 7.30
N MET A 56 5.19 -5.24 6.47
CA MET A 56 5.61 -4.17 5.55
C MET A 56 4.47 -3.72 4.63
N LEU A 57 3.66 -4.66 4.12
CA LEU A 57 2.49 -4.34 3.32
C LEU A 57 1.44 -3.57 4.15
N ALA A 58 1.21 -3.94 5.41
CA ALA A 58 0.32 -3.22 6.30
C ALA A 58 0.81 -1.78 6.55
N VAL A 59 2.11 -1.58 6.72
CA VAL A 59 2.73 -0.24 6.82
C VAL A 59 2.54 0.56 5.53
N GLY A 60 2.83 -0.04 4.38
CA GLY A 60 2.60 0.58 3.07
C GLY A 60 1.13 0.98 2.88
N ARG A 61 0.20 0.17 3.39
CA ARG A 61 -1.23 0.49 3.37
C ARG A 61 -1.59 1.67 4.28
N ALA A 62 -1.01 1.74 5.47
CA ALA A 62 -1.19 2.88 6.36
C ALA A 62 -0.66 4.18 5.76
N LEU A 63 0.49 4.14 5.07
CA LEU A 63 1.09 5.31 4.42
C LEU A 63 0.24 5.89 3.28
N MET A 64 -0.49 5.06 2.51
CA MET A 64 -1.37 5.56 1.45
C MET A 64 -2.55 6.39 1.99
N ALA A 65 -2.84 6.33 3.29
CA ALA A 65 -3.85 7.19 3.92
C ALA A 65 -3.36 8.64 4.13
N ASP A 66 -2.11 8.96 3.73
CA ASP A 66 -1.43 10.25 3.98
C ASP A 66 -1.51 10.66 5.47
N PRO A 67 -1.16 9.76 6.43
CA PRO A 67 -1.29 10.05 7.85
C PRO A 67 -0.25 11.07 8.31
N LYS A 68 -0.65 11.98 9.21
CA LYS A 68 0.28 12.94 9.83
C LYS A 68 1.26 12.30 10.81
N MET A 69 0.92 11.12 11.34
CA MET A 69 1.71 10.37 12.31
C MET A 69 1.36 8.88 12.20
N ILE A 70 2.36 8.02 12.24
CA ILE A 70 2.22 6.56 12.35
C ILE A 70 3.00 6.12 13.58
N ILE A 71 2.39 5.23 14.37
CA ILE A 71 3.03 4.57 15.50
C ILE A 71 3.11 3.09 15.16
N PHE A 72 4.30 2.51 15.30
CA PHE A 72 4.53 1.07 15.18
C PHE A 72 4.72 0.52 16.58
N ASP A 73 3.88 -0.45 16.95
CA ASP A 73 3.98 -1.14 18.22
C ASP A 73 4.62 -2.51 17.97
N GLU A 74 5.88 -2.64 18.39
CA GLU A 74 6.79 -3.80 18.28
C GLU A 74 7.08 -4.38 16.85
N PRO A 75 8.27 -5.00 16.67
CA PRO A 75 8.71 -5.55 15.37
C PRO A 75 7.96 -6.82 14.93
#